data_AF-A0A2H0CHC1-F1
#
_entry.id   AF-A0A2H0CHC1-F1
#
_cell.length_a   1.000
_cell.length_b   1.000
_cell.length_c   1.000
_cell.angle_alpha   90.00
_cell.angle_beta   90.00
_cell.angle_gamma   90.00
#
_symmetry.space_group_name_H-M   'P 1'
#
loop_
_entity.id
_entity.type
_entity.pdbx_description
1 polymer ?
#
loop_
_entity_poly.entity_id
_entity_poly.type
_entity_poly.pdbx_seq_one_letter_code
_entity_poly.pdbx_strand_id
1 'polypeptide(L)'
;MSLEEGSSKIKKEIIEAIPLSPDKKRINQSALAMVDRLVATSKFKRSTTENPNCQLEINEQKYNIESIEYGEHPDIEKIQKLMVDTFGQEEVDPEEVLRSAIDGKTIWGSTDATKYRVYVLKNEKGEVQSMVTGGLLDLQKDGKSTGETMFMIGYAVTSKDVRQGGLAKEAYISSIIGAAQEAEAQGKKLSFTAGECTFTSEKFWNKVGWKRAYGQEGNDRGIKQELQYVQPALDFIEETGKVAKDASEVPEHLMIDSFELTEPTKEQVLQIVEAFYRWCNKWPREAFKSDEAYQTHLKYVNEIEEKFKQQLESLGELTFLSKEERELSQKVGMIIHEYKDADHGDVIQ
;
A
#
# COMPACT_ATOMS: atom_id res chain seq x y z
N MET A 1 -11.62 12.33 -35.97
CA MET A 1 -11.87 11.26 -34.97
C MET A 1 -10.63 11.20 -34.11
N SER A 2 -10.74 11.65 -32.87
CA SER A 2 -9.60 11.65 -31.95
C SER A 2 -9.25 10.20 -31.58
N LEU A 3 -7.96 9.92 -31.40
CA LEU A 3 -7.45 8.62 -30.97
C LEU A 3 -8.00 8.18 -29.60
N GLU A 4 -8.48 9.12 -28.79
CA GLU A 4 -9.11 8.89 -27.49
C GLU A 4 -10.49 8.24 -27.57
N GLU A 5 -11.29 8.57 -28.60
CA GLU A 5 -12.64 8.01 -28.76
C GLU A 5 -12.61 6.54 -29.21
N GLY A 6 -11.56 6.14 -29.94
CA GLY A 6 -11.39 4.76 -30.42
C GLY A 6 -10.99 3.76 -29.33
N SER A 7 -10.09 4.17 -28.42
CA SER A 7 -9.62 3.29 -27.34
C SER A 7 -10.68 3.07 -26.25
N SER A 8 -11.53 4.06 -26.00
CA SER A 8 -12.62 3.97 -25.02
C SER A 8 -13.70 2.97 -25.46
N LYS A 9 -14.03 2.96 -26.76
CA LYS A 9 -15.10 2.12 -27.30
C LYS A 9 -14.75 0.63 -27.32
N ILE A 10 -13.51 0.30 -27.71
CA ILE A 10 -13.02 -1.08 -27.74
C ILE A 10 -12.88 -1.66 -26.32
N LYS A 11 -12.48 -0.84 -25.33
CA LYS A 11 -12.39 -1.26 -23.92
C LYS A 11 -13.76 -1.55 -23.30
N LYS A 12 -14.80 -0.80 -23.70
CA LYS A 12 -16.16 -0.95 -23.18
C LYS A 12 -16.80 -2.27 -23.66
N GLU A 13 -16.57 -2.63 -24.92
CA GLU A 13 -17.11 -3.86 -25.52
C GLU A 13 -16.49 -5.15 -24.95
N ILE A 14 -15.26 -5.11 -24.42
CA ILE A 14 -14.61 -6.27 -23.78
C ILE A 14 -15.17 -6.54 -22.38
N ILE A 15 -15.52 -5.49 -21.62
CA ILE A 15 -16.07 -5.62 -20.26
C ILE A 15 -17.51 -6.15 -20.29
N GLU A 16 -18.30 -5.77 -21.30
CA GLU A 16 -19.70 -6.20 -21.44
C GLU A 16 -19.86 -7.66 -21.91
N ALA A 17 -18.78 -8.30 -22.37
CA ALA A 17 -18.81 -9.66 -22.93
C ALA A 17 -18.64 -10.80 -21.91
N ILE A 18 -18.43 -10.51 -20.62
CA ILE A 18 -18.26 -11.54 -19.58
C ILE A 18 -19.63 -11.86 -18.96
N PRO A 19 -20.17 -13.07 -19.15
CA PRO A 19 -21.47 -13.43 -18.58
C PRO A 19 -21.33 -13.64 -17.07
N LEU A 20 -21.90 -12.72 -16.30
CA LEU A 20 -22.08 -12.88 -14.86
C LEU A 20 -23.23 -13.87 -14.60
N SER A 21 -22.91 -15.01 -13.99
CA SER A 21 -23.89 -15.91 -13.41
C SER A 21 -24.66 -15.19 -12.29
N PRO A 22 -26.00 -15.29 -12.24
CA PRO A 22 -26.77 -14.66 -11.18
C PRO A 22 -26.82 -15.61 -9.97
N ASP A 23 -26.17 -15.24 -8.87
CA ASP A 23 -26.74 -15.37 -7.52
C ASP A 23 -25.81 -14.76 -6.45
N LYS A 24 -26.41 -13.88 -5.62
CA LYS A 24 -25.82 -12.87 -4.73
C LYS A 24 -25.19 -11.69 -5.47
N LYS A 25 -25.64 -10.47 -5.16
CA LYS A 25 -25.03 -9.21 -5.64
C LYS A 25 -23.60 -9.14 -5.11
N ARG A 26 -22.63 -9.76 -5.80
CA ARG A 26 -21.21 -9.54 -5.55
C ARG A 26 -20.93 -8.06 -5.77
N ILE A 27 -20.25 -7.43 -4.83
CA ILE A 27 -19.74 -6.07 -5.05
C ILE A 27 -18.71 -6.22 -6.17
N ASN A 28 -18.84 -5.43 -7.25
CA ASN A 28 -17.89 -5.50 -8.36
C ASN A 28 -16.52 -5.00 -7.85
N GLN A 29 -15.57 -5.93 -7.63
CA GLN A 29 -14.23 -5.61 -7.14
C GLN A 29 -13.29 -5.38 -8.34
N SER A 30 -13.02 -4.11 -8.68
CA SER A 30 -12.05 -3.72 -9.73
C SER A 30 -10.65 -4.30 -9.47
N ALA A 31 -10.30 -4.53 -8.20
CA ALA A 31 -9.09 -5.22 -7.76
C ALA A 31 -8.92 -6.61 -8.42
N LEU A 32 -10.01 -7.36 -8.66
CA LEU A 32 -9.91 -8.68 -9.29
C LEU A 32 -9.56 -8.59 -10.78
N ALA A 33 -10.04 -7.57 -11.49
CA ALA A 33 -9.62 -7.32 -12.86
C ALA A 33 -8.13 -6.93 -12.95
N MET A 34 -7.59 -6.31 -11.90
CA MET A 34 -6.16 -6.00 -11.78
C MET A 34 -5.34 -7.27 -11.50
N VAL A 35 -5.82 -8.15 -10.62
CA VAL A 35 -5.26 -9.50 -10.41
C VAL A 35 -5.15 -10.26 -11.73
N ASP A 36 -6.20 -10.31 -12.54
CA ASP A 36 -6.18 -11.01 -13.83
C ASP A 36 -5.07 -10.49 -14.77
N ARG A 37 -4.89 -9.16 -14.84
CA ARG A 37 -3.81 -8.53 -15.63
C ARG A 37 -2.42 -8.92 -15.11
N LEU A 38 -2.24 -8.93 -13.79
CA LEU A 38 -0.96 -9.26 -13.17
C LEU A 38 -0.62 -10.75 -13.34
N VAL A 39 -1.61 -11.64 -13.23
CA VAL A 39 -1.46 -13.08 -13.49
C VAL A 39 -1.14 -13.35 -14.95
N ALA A 40 -1.83 -12.70 -15.89
CA ALA A 40 -1.61 -12.88 -17.32
C ALA A 40 -0.18 -12.49 -17.78
N THR A 41 0.47 -11.59 -17.04
CA THR A 41 1.86 -11.17 -17.28
C THR A 41 2.86 -11.87 -16.36
N SER A 42 2.41 -12.83 -15.56
CA SER A 42 3.30 -13.64 -14.73
C SER A 42 3.96 -14.75 -15.53
N LYS A 43 5.21 -15.05 -15.17
CA LYS A 43 5.92 -16.26 -15.63
C LYS A 43 5.61 -17.49 -14.79
N PHE A 44 4.96 -17.32 -13.64
CA PHE A 44 4.53 -18.40 -12.77
C PHE A 44 3.15 -18.88 -13.16
N LYS A 45 2.96 -20.19 -13.17
CA LYS A 45 1.63 -20.78 -13.27
C LYS A 45 1.04 -20.92 -11.87
N ARG A 46 -0.11 -20.28 -11.64
CA ARG A 46 -0.86 -20.40 -10.38
C ARG A 46 -1.84 -21.57 -10.46
N SER A 47 -2.00 -22.32 -9.37
CA SER A 47 -3.02 -23.37 -9.27
C SER A 47 -4.46 -22.82 -9.25
N THR A 48 -4.62 -21.55 -8.88
CA THR A 48 -5.89 -20.81 -8.86
C THR A 48 -5.63 -19.31 -8.92
N THR A 49 -6.59 -18.57 -9.47
CA THR A 49 -6.63 -17.10 -9.49
C THR A 49 -7.66 -16.52 -8.52
N GLU A 50 -8.47 -17.37 -7.90
CA GLU A 50 -9.58 -16.95 -7.02
C GLU A 50 -9.23 -17.07 -5.54
N ASN A 51 -8.22 -17.86 -5.16
CA ASN A 51 -7.84 -18.07 -3.77
C ASN A 51 -6.48 -17.41 -3.49
N PRO A 52 -6.34 -16.64 -2.39
CA PRO A 52 -5.03 -16.12 -1.99
C PRO A 52 -4.02 -17.23 -1.67
N ASN A 53 -4.48 -18.39 -1.18
CA ASN A 53 -3.68 -19.58 -0.93
C ASN A 53 -3.58 -20.41 -2.21
N CYS A 54 -2.38 -20.59 -2.74
CA CYS A 54 -2.19 -21.31 -4.01
C CYS A 54 -0.81 -21.94 -4.14
N GLN A 55 -0.68 -22.82 -5.12
CA GLN A 55 0.62 -23.34 -5.56
C GLN A 55 1.08 -22.54 -6.78
N LEU A 56 2.38 -22.30 -6.86
CA LEU A 56 3.04 -21.70 -8.02
C LEU A 56 4.01 -22.69 -8.62
N GLU A 57 4.12 -22.68 -9.94
CA GLU A 57 5.09 -23.49 -10.67
C GLU A 57 5.83 -22.65 -11.71
N ILE A 58 7.16 -22.82 -11.78
CA ILE A 58 8.02 -22.31 -12.84
C ILE A 58 9.17 -23.29 -13.09
N ASN A 59 9.38 -23.71 -14.34
CA ASN A 59 10.50 -24.60 -14.71
C ASN A 59 10.65 -25.79 -13.74
N GLU A 60 9.55 -26.50 -13.44
CA GLU A 60 9.46 -27.62 -12.48
C GLU A 60 9.67 -27.27 -11.00
N GLN A 61 10.10 -26.04 -10.68
CA GLN A 61 10.16 -25.55 -9.30
C GLN A 61 8.78 -25.18 -8.79
N LYS A 62 8.46 -25.63 -7.58
CA LYS A 62 7.18 -25.36 -6.93
C LYS A 62 7.34 -24.48 -5.71
N TYR A 63 6.34 -23.62 -5.51
CA TYR A 63 6.20 -22.80 -4.33
C TYR A 63 4.76 -22.85 -3.83
N ASN A 64 4.57 -22.62 -2.54
CA ASN A 64 3.24 -22.46 -1.95
C ASN A 64 3.11 -21.03 -1.42
N ILE A 65 2.00 -20.36 -1.74
CA ILE A 65 1.60 -19.13 -1.07
C ILE A 65 0.57 -19.47 0.00
N GLU A 66 0.77 -18.96 1.21
CA GLU A 66 -0.09 -19.16 2.37
C GLU A 66 -0.42 -17.81 3.04
N SER A 67 -1.68 -17.61 3.43
CA SER A 67 -2.12 -16.52 4.29
C SER A 67 -1.92 -16.89 5.76
N ILE A 68 -1.28 -16.00 6.50
CA ILE A 68 -1.06 -16.09 7.94
C ILE A 68 -2.05 -15.13 8.61
N GLU A 69 -2.95 -15.70 9.41
CA GLU A 69 -4.13 -15.01 9.93
C GLU A 69 -4.21 -15.03 11.47
N TYR A 70 -3.18 -15.54 12.14
CA TYR A 70 -3.06 -15.58 13.59
C TYR A 70 -1.60 -15.47 14.04
N GLY A 71 -1.36 -14.79 15.16
CA GLY A 71 -0.05 -14.44 15.68
C GLY A 71 0.77 -15.63 16.19
N GLU A 72 0.15 -16.77 16.49
CA GLU A 72 0.85 -17.99 16.93
C GLU A 72 1.24 -18.93 15.78
N HIS A 73 1.26 -18.44 14.54
CA HIS A 73 1.63 -19.26 13.40
C HIS A 73 3.10 -19.73 13.48
N PRO A 74 3.42 -21.01 13.20
CA PRO A 74 4.79 -21.54 13.28
C PRO A 74 5.80 -20.92 12.31
N ASP A 75 5.39 -19.99 11.45
CA ASP A 75 6.27 -19.32 10.49
C ASP A 75 6.57 -17.87 10.85
N ILE A 76 6.00 -17.33 11.94
CA ILE A 76 6.26 -15.96 12.37
C ILE A 76 7.76 -15.73 12.60
N GLU A 77 8.45 -16.64 13.29
CA GLU A 77 9.90 -16.53 13.52
C GLU A 77 10.69 -16.48 12.19
N LYS A 78 10.25 -17.25 11.18
CA LYS A 78 10.90 -17.25 9.85
C LYS A 78 10.62 -15.97 9.08
N ILE A 79 9.42 -15.43 9.21
CA ILE A 79 9.02 -14.13 8.65
C ILE A 79 9.86 -13.02 9.28
N GLN A 80 9.92 -12.98 10.61
CA GLN A 80 10.73 -12.01 11.36
C GLN A 80 12.19 -12.07 10.92
N LYS A 81 12.75 -13.28 10.82
CA LYS A 81 14.11 -13.49 10.34
C LYS A 81 14.31 -12.92 8.93
N LEU A 82 13.37 -13.15 8.00
CA LEU A 82 13.46 -12.61 6.64
C LEU A 82 13.46 -11.07 6.61
N MET A 83 12.65 -10.43 7.47
CA MET A 83 12.61 -8.97 7.60
C MET A 83 13.94 -8.44 8.15
N VAL A 84 14.44 -8.98 9.26
CA VAL A 84 15.72 -8.58 9.89
C VAL A 84 16.92 -8.83 8.97
N ASP A 85 16.92 -9.91 8.17
CA ASP A 85 17.99 -10.20 7.21
C ASP A 85 17.97 -9.25 5.99
N THR A 86 16.87 -8.49 5.81
CA THR A 86 16.63 -7.60 4.66
C THR A 86 16.74 -6.12 4.99
N PHE A 87 16.14 -5.66 6.08
CA PHE A 87 16.05 -4.26 6.48
C PHE A 87 16.98 -3.93 7.66
N GLY A 88 17.18 -2.64 7.93
CA GLY A 88 17.81 -2.18 9.17
C GLY A 88 17.02 -2.62 10.40
N GLN A 89 17.68 -2.72 11.56
CA GLN A 89 16.98 -3.10 12.80
C GLN A 89 15.92 -2.07 13.21
N GLU A 90 16.14 -0.81 12.84
CA GLU A 90 15.27 0.33 13.04
C GLU A 90 14.00 0.31 12.17
N GLU A 91 14.01 -0.44 11.06
CA GLU A 91 12.87 -0.55 10.14
C GLU A 91 11.98 -1.76 10.44
N VAL A 92 12.42 -2.67 11.31
CA VAL A 92 11.73 -3.93 11.59
C VAL A 92 11.12 -3.88 12.98
N ASP A 93 9.79 -3.88 13.02
CA ASP A 93 9.04 -4.03 14.26
C ASP A 93 9.47 -5.31 15.02
N PRO A 94 9.49 -5.28 16.37
CA PRO A 94 9.68 -6.48 17.16
C PRO A 94 8.65 -7.56 16.83
N GLU A 95 9.04 -8.83 16.95
CA GLU A 95 8.18 -9.97 16.59
C GLU A 95 6.82 -9.94 17.31
N GLU A 96 6.79 -9.53 18.57
CA GLU A 96 5.56 -9.41 19.36
C GLU A 96 4.57 -8.38 18.80
N VAL A 97 5.07 -7.33 18.15
CA VAL A 97 4.25 -6.31 17.48
C VAL A 97 3.62 -6.91 16.24
N LEU A 98 4.41 -7.63 15.42
CA LEU A 98 3.88 -8.35 14.25
C LEU A 98 2.80 -9.36 14.66
N ARG A 99 3.03 -10.15 15.72
CA ARG A 99 2.04 -11.12 16.23
C ARG A 99 0.74 -10.43 16.64
N SER A 100 0.86 -9.33 17.39
CA SER A 100 -0.28 -8.56 17.87
C SER A 100 -1.07 -7.94 16.71
N ALA A 101 -0.39 -7.36 15.72
CA ALA A 101 -1.01 -6.79 14.53
C ALA A 101 -1.78 -7.86 13.73
N ILE A 102 -1.21 -9.06 13.57
CA ILE A 102 -1.90 -10.18 12.90
C ILE A 102 -3.12 -10.62 13.69
N ASP A 103 -3.09 -10.57 15.02
CA ASP A 103 -4.24 -10.90 15.87
C ASP A 103 -5.28 -9.78 15.97
N GLY A 104 -5.03 -8.61 15.36
CA GLY A 104 -5.93 -7.46 15.42
C GLY A 104 -5.91 -6.83 16.81
N LYS A 105 -4.71 -6.68 17.38
CA LYS A 105 -4.47 -6.08 18.68
C LYS A 105 -3.38 -5.04 18.60
N THR A 106 -3.57 -3.96 19.35
CA THR A 106 -2.50 -3.01 19.64
C THR A 106 -1.53 -3.61 20.67
N ILE A 107 -0.32 -3.05 20.77
CA ILE A 107 0.65 -3.42 21.82
C ILE A 107 0.15 -3.08 23.23
N TRP A 108 -0.88 -2.24 23.34
CA TRP A 108 -1.55 -1.90 24.60
C TRP A 108 -2.73 -2.84 24.91
N GLY A 109 -2.98 -3.84 24.08
CA GLY A 109 -3.98 -4.90 24.29
C GLY A 109 -5.40 -4.55 23.85
N SER A 110 -5.63 -3.36 23.29
CA SER A 110 -6.90 -3.00 22.67
C SER A 110 -7.07 -3.65 21.31
N THR A 111 -8.32 -3.86 20.89
CA THR A 111 -8.61 -4.38 19.55
C THR A 111 -8.26 -3.34 18.50
N ASP A 112 -7.42 -3.73 17.55
CA ASP A 112 -7.23 -3.00 16.31
C ASP A 112 -8.19 -3.56 15.27
N ALA A 113 -9.07 -2.70 14.74
CA ALA A 113 -9.98 -3.07 13.67
C ALA A 113 -9.23 -3.43 12.38
N THR A 114 -8.02 -2.90 12.22
CA THR A 114 -7.11 -3.22 11.12
C THR A 114 -6.28 -4.44 11.52
N LYS A 115 -6.77 -5.62 11.15
CA LYS A 115 -6.04 -6.86 11.37
C LYS A 115 -5.01 -7.07 10.23
N TYR A 116 -3.72 -7.16 10.56
CA TYR A 116 -2.70 -7.49 9.55
C TYR A 116 -2.95 -8.86 8.93
N ARG A 117 -2.60 -8.99 7.66
CA ARG A 117 -2.45 -10.27 6.95
C ARG A 117 -1.03 -10.37 6.45
N VAL A 118 -0.43 -11.55 6.57
CA VAL A 118 0.86 -11.85 5.95
C VAL A 118 0.64 -12.93 4.91
N TYR A 119 1.09 -12.70 3.69
CA TYR A 119 1.08 -13.67 2.61
C TYR A 119 2.52 -14.12 2.38
N VAL A 120 2.81 -15.36 2.77
CA VAL A 120 4.15 -15.93 2.67
C VAL A 120 4.25 -16.87 1.48
N LEU A 121 5.36 -16.79 0.77
CA LEU A 121 5.70 -17.70 -0.31
C LEU A 121 6.83 -18.61 0.16
N LYS A 122 6.57 -19.91 0.18
CA LYS A 122 7.49 -20.96 0.63
C LYS A 122 7.95 -21.83 -0.53
N ASN A 123 9.20 -22.27 -0.50
CA ASN A 123 9.68 -23.29 -1.44
C ASN A 123 9.26 -24.71 -0.99
N GLU A 124 9.63 -25.74 -1.77
CA GLU A 124 9.32 -27.14 -1.46
C GLU A 124 9.91 -27.65 -0.13
N LYS A 125 10.93 -26.98 0.41
CA LYS A 125 11.52 -27.28 1.73
C LYS A 125 10.80 -26.60 2.89
N GLY A 126 9.78 -25.79 2.61
CA GLY A 126 9.06 -25.00 3.62
C GLY A 126 9.83 -23.76 4.11
N GLU A 127 10.87 -23.33 3.38
CA GLU A 127 11.61 -22.10 3.67
C GLU A 127 10.84 -20.90 3.10
N VAL A 128 10.64 -19.85 3.90
CA VAL A 128 10.02 -18.60 3.47
C VAL A 128 10.98 -17.84 2.55
N GLN A 129 10.59 -17.65 1.30
CA GLN A 129 11.38 -16.98 0.27
C GLN A 129 10.92 -15.55 0.01
N SER A 130 9.64 -15.28 0.21
CA SER A 130 9.08 -13.94 0.05
C SER A 130 7.87 -13.76 0.96
N MET A 131 7.57 -12.52 1.31
CA MET A 131 6.34 -12.14 1.99
C MET A 131 5.80 -10.80 1.49
N VAL A 132 4.50 -10.62 1.64
CA VAL A 132 3.83 -9.31 1.60
C VAL A 132 2.92 -9.22 2.81
N THR A 133 2.91 -8.08 3.50
CA THR A 133 1.99 -7.83 4.62
C THR A 133 1.30 -6.50 4.51
N GLY A 134 0.09 -6.43 5.05
CA GLY A 134 -0.75 -5.26 5.01
C GLY A 134 -2.05 -5.44 5.76
N GLY A 135 -2.88 -4.40 5.76
CA GLY A 135 -4.18 -4.37 6.41
C GLY A 135 -5.19 -3.53 5.64
N LEU A 136 -6.47 -3.83 5.82
CA LEU A 136 -7.55 -3.01 5.27
C LEU A 136 -7.76 -1.78 6.16
N LEU A 137 -7.62 -0.59 5.57
CA LEU A 137 -7.96 0.67 6.23
C LEU A 137 -9.26 1.23 5.67
N ASP A 138 -10.19 1.60 6.54
CA ASP A 138 -11.43 2.25 6.12
C ASP A 138 -11.17 3.66 5.61
N LEU A 139 -11.73 3.97 4.45
CA LEU A 139 -11.76 5.34 3.96
C LEU A 139 -12.94 6.06 4.62
N GLN A 140 -12.68 7.27 5.08
CA GLN A 140 -13.65 8.05 5.83
C GLN A 140 -13.78 9.45 5.24
N LYS A 141 -15.00 10.00 5.27
CA LYS A 141 -15.28 11.40 4.99
C LYS A 141 -15.95 12.00 6.21
N ASP A 142 -15.37 13.08 6.75
CA ASP A 142 -15.88 13.75 7.96
C ASP A 142 -16.09 12.77 9.13
N GLY A 143 -15.15 11.82 9.30
CA GLY A 143 -15.19 10.78 10.34
C GLY A 143 -16.21 9.65 10.11
N LYS A 144 -16.84 9.56 8.93
CA LYS A 144 -17.80 8.51 8.59
C LYS A 144 -17.27 7.62 7.47
N SER A 145 -17.47 6.32 7.60
CA SER A 145 -17.11 5.36 6.54
C SER A 145 -17.79 5.70 5.22
N THR A 146 -17.02 5.65 4.13
CA THR A 146 -17.53 5.82 2.76
C THR A 146 -18.10 4.53 2.17
N GLY A 147 -17.92 3.39 2.85
CA GLY A 147 -18.14 2.05 2.29
C GLY A 147 -16.99 1.55 1.41
N GLU A 148 -15.93 2.36 1.24
CA GLU A 148 -14.70 1.98 0.55
C GLU A 148 -13.57 1.73 1.55
N THR A 149 -12.65 0.86 1.18
CA THR A 149 -11.42 0.56 1.93
C THR A 149 -10.23 0.56 0.99
N MET A 150 -9.05 0.81 1.56
CA MET A 150 -7.77 0.59 0.90
C MET A 150 -7.03 -0.58 1.56
N PHE A 151 -6.27 -1.34 0.78
CA PHE A 151 -5.30 -2.26 1.33
C PHE A 151 -3.95 -1.57 1.45
N MET A 152 -3.59 -1.21 2.68
CA MET A 152 -2.29 -0.65 3.00
C MET A 152 -1.26 -1.77 2.99
N ILE A 153 -0.15 -1.60 2.27
CA ILE A 153 1.00 -2.51 2.34
C ILE A 153 2.03 -1.94 3.30
N GLY A 154 2.37 -2.71 4.33
CA GLY A 154 3.46 -2.38 5.24
C GLY A 154 4.80 -2.84 4.68
N TYR A 155 4.93 -4.12 4.33
CA TYR A 155 6.19 -4.67 3.82
C TYR A 155 5.98 -5.61 2.64
N ALA A 156 6.94 -5.58 1.71
CA ALA A 156 7.14 -6.60 0.69
C ALA A 156 8.62 -7.00 0.65
N VAL A 157 8.90 -8.28 0.92
CA VAL A 157 10.27 -8.76 1.12
C VAL A 157 10.51 -10.02 0.31
N THR A 158 11.71 -10.13 -0.28
CA THR A 158 12.20 -11.36 -0.93
C THR A 158 13.62 -11.63 -0.46
N SER A 159 13.91 -12.89 -0.11
CA SER A 159 15.23 -13.34 0.29
C SER A 159 16.26 -13.07 -0.81
N LYS A 160 17.48 -12.69 -0.42
CA LYS A 160 18.52 -12.19 -1.32
C LYS A 160 18.81 -13.13 -2.50
N ASP A 161 18.76 -14.43 -2.26
CA ASP A 161 19.11 -15.48 -3.23
C ASP A 161 18.13 -15.60 -4.40
N VAL A 162 16.89 -15.12 -4.24
CA VAL A 162 15.82 -15.23 -5.25
C VAL A 162 15.18 -13.88 -5.59
N ARG A 163 15.83 -12.77 -5.20
CA ARG A 163 15.43 -11.41 -5.61
C ARG A 163 15.39 -11.28 -7.12
N GLN A 164 14.55 -10.38 -7.61
CA GLN A 164 14.26 -10.19 -9.04
C GLN A 164 13.65 -11.43 -9.73
N GLY A 165 13.40 -12.52 -8.99
CA GLY A 165 12.73 -13.72 -9.47
C GLY A 165 11.22 -13.55 -9.69
N GLY A 166 10.62 -12.44 -9.24
CA GLY A 166 9.18 -12.16 -9.37
C GLY A 166 8.32 -12.71 -8.24
N LEU A 167 8.91 -13.30 -7.20
CA LEU A 167 8.18 -13.93 -6.09
C LEU A 167 7.34 -12.92 -5.28
N ALA A 168 7.87 -11.73 -4.99
CA ALA A 168 7.11 -10.68 -4.31
C ALA A 168 5.85 -10.27 -5.08
N LYS A 169 5.89 -10.25 -6.42
CA LYS A 169 4.71 -9.97 -7.24
C LYS A 169 3.63 -11.04 -7.02
N GLU A 170 4.01 -12.31 -6.90
CA GLU A 170 3.05 -13.39 -6.68
C GLU A 170 2.40 -13.35 -5.28
N ALA A 171 3.20 -13.02 -4.25
CA ALA A 171 2.68 -12.79 -2.90
C ALA A 171 1.75 -11.56 -2.86
N TYR A 172 2.11 -10.49 -3.56
CA TYR A 172 1.27 -9.29 -3.71
C TYR A 172 -0.05 -9.60 -4.43
N ILE A 173 -0.04 -10.39 -5.51
CA ILE A 173 -1.28 -10.83 -6.18
C ILE A 173 -2.19 -11.56 -5.17
N SER A 174 -1.64 -12.48 -4.38
CA SER A 174 -2.40 -13.16 -3.32
C SER A 174 -2.92 -12.21 -2.26
N SER A 175 -2.16 -11.19 -1.88
CA SER A 175 -2.61 -10.22 -0.90
C SER A 175 -3.79 -9.39 -1.40
N ILE A 176 -3.80 -8.99 -2.67
CA ILE A 176 -4.94 -8.28 -3.27
C ILE A 176 -6.18 -9.17 -3.36
N ILE A 177 -6.04 -10.45 -3.70
CA ILE A 177 -7.18 -11.39 -3.70
C ILE A 177 -7.78 -11.49 -2.29
N GLY A 178 -6.94 -11.71 -1.27
CA GLY A 178 -7.40 -11.83 0.10
C GLY A 178 -8.03 -10.53 0.64
N ALA A 179 -7.41 -9.39 0.36
CA ALA A 179 -7.94 -8.08 0.73
C ALA A 179 -9.30 -7.80 0.07
N ALA A 180 -9.48 -8.15 -1.21
CA ALA A 180 -10.75 -7.97 -1.91
C ALA A 180 -11.85 -8.86 -1.32
N GLN A 181 -11.53 -10.11 -0.98
CA GLN A 181 -12.45 -11.04 -0.33
C GLN A 181 -12.85 -10.57 1.07
N GLU A 182 -11.89 -10.08 1.85
CA GLU A 182 -12.15 -9.55 3.18
C GLU A 182 -12.99 -8.27 3.13
N ALA A 183 -12.69 -7.35 2.20
CA ALA A 183 -13.49 -6.16 1.98
C ALA A 183 -14.94 -6.52 1.61
N GLU A 184 -15.15 -7.47 0.69
CA GLU A 184 -16.48 -7.94 0.31
C GLU A 184 -17.22 -8.56 1.50
N ALA A 185 -16.54 -9.37 2.32
CA ALA A 185 -17.13 -9.95 3.54
C ALA A 185 -17.54 -8.89 4.57
N GLN A 186 -16.85 -7.76 4.61
CA GLN A 186 -17.21 -6.59 5.43
C GLN A 186 -18.29 -5.70 4.77
N GLY A 187 -18.79 -6.04 3.58
CA GLY A 187 -19.75 -5.23 2.82
C GLY A 187 -19.15 -3.96 2.23
N LYS A 188 -17.83 -3.93 2.00
CA LYS A 188 -17.06 -2.80 1.50
C LYS A 188 -16.48 -3.07 0.12
N LYS A 189 -16.07 -2.00 -0.57
CA LYS A 189 -15.34 -2.07 -1.83
C LYS A 189 -13.85 -1.82 -1.58
N LEU A 190 -12.99 -2.76 -2.00
CA LEU A 190 -11.55 -2.50 -2.05
C LEU A 190 -11.27 -1.59 -3.24
N SER A 191 -10.97 -0.33 -2.96
CA SER A 191 -10.88 0.72 -3.99
C SER A 191 -9.45 1.15 -4.28
N PHE A 192 -8.54 0.94 -3.33
CA PHE A 192 -7.14 1.29 -3.50
C PHE A 192 -6.23 0.28 -2.85
N THR A 193 -4.99 0.29 -3.28
CA THR A 193 -3.87 -0.12 -2.46
C THR A 193 -2.83 0.97 -2.47
N ALA A 194 -2.18 1.17 -1.34
CA ALA A 194 -1.24 2.24 -1.15
C ALA A 194 -0.18 1.83 -0.14
N GLY A 195 0.95 2.52 -0.19
CA GLY A 195 2.06 2.29 0.73
C GLY A 195 3.10 3.38 0.54
N GLU A 196 3.99 3.42 1.53
CA GLU A 196 5.20 4.22 1.50
C GLU A 196 6.25 3.49 0.66
N CYS A 197 7.03 4.25 -0.09
CA CYS A 197 7.99 3.72 -1.03
C CYS A 197 9.29 4.50 -0.95
N THR A 198 10.35 3.79 -0.59
CA THR A 198 11.72 4.29 -0.79
C THR A 198 12.10 4.26 -2.28
N PHE A 199 13.08 5.06 -2.68
CA PHE A 199 13.60 5.10 -4.06
C PHE A 199 13.96 3.71 -4.62
N THR A 200 14.47 2.81 -3.78
CA THR A 200 14.95 1.48 -4.22
C THR A 200 13.82 0.51 -4.57
N SER A 201 12.61 0.72 -4.03
CA SER A 201 11.47 -0.18 -4.23
C SER A 201 10.51 0.30 -5.34
N GLU A 202 10.59 1.56 -5.77
CA GLU A 202 9.67 2.16 -6.76
C GLU A 202 9.53 1.30 -8.03
N LYS A 203 10.64 0.80 -8.56
CA LYS A 203 10.63 -0.01 -9.79
C LYS A 203 9.81 -1.29 -9.64
N PHE A 204 9.76 -1.86 -8.45
CA PHE A 204 8.89 -3.02 -8.18
C PHE A 204 7.42 -2.58 -8.15
N TRP A 205 7.11 -1.52 -7.42
CA TRP A 205 5.74 -1.00 -7.27
C TRP A 205 5.13 -0.55 -8.61
N ASN A 206 5.89 0.13 -9.47
CA ASN A 206 5.44 0.48 -10.82
C ASN A 206 5.05 -0.75 -11.67
N LYS A 207 5.74 -1.88 -11.51
CA LYS A 207 5.42 -3.13 -12.25
C LYS A 207 4.11 -3.77 -11.81
N VAL A 208 3.66 -3.47 -10.60
CA VAL A 208 2.36 -3.93 -10.10
C VAL A 208 1.29 -2.85 -10.19
N GLY A 209 1.56 -1.73 -10.87
CA GLY A 209 0.56 -0.71 -11.21
C GLY A 209 0.61 0.56 -10.36
N TRP A 210 1.39 0.57 -9.28
CA TRP A 210 1.44 1.69 -8.35
C TRP A 210 2.17 2.89 -8.96
N LYS A 211 1.69 4.09 -8.64
CA LYS A 211 2.24 5.34 -9.16
C LYS A 211 2.29 6.41 -8.08
N ARG A 212 3.19 7.39 -8.27
CA ARG A 212 3.27 8.59 -7.43
C ARG A 212 2.32 9.66 -7.96
N ALA A 213 1.81 10.52 -7.08
CA ALA A 213 0.89 11.59 -7.43
C ALA A 213 1.63 12.90 -7.74
N TYR A 214 1.26 13.55 -8.85
CA TYR A 214 1.79 14.84 -9.27
C TYR A 214 0.66 15.83 -9.52
N GLY A 215 0.72 16.99 -8.88
CA GLY A 215 -0.20 18.08 -9.15
C GLY A 215 0.34 19.03 -10.22
N GLN A 216 -0.55 19.62 -11.01
CA GLN A 216 -0.19 20.74 -11.88
C GLN A 216 0.17 21.97 -11.03
N GLU A 217 1.27 22.65 -11.35
CA GLU A 217 1.65 23.90 -10.70
C GLU A 217 1.02 25.10 -11.43
N GLY A 218 0.16 25.84 -10.73
CA GLY A 218 -0.54 27.00 -11.30
C GLY A 218 -1.34 26.66 -12.56
N ASN A 219 -1.33 27.56 -13.54
CA ASN A 219 -2.04 27.38 -14.81
C ASN A 219 -1.18 26.72 -15.90
N ASP A 220 0.09 26.42 -15.64
CA ASP A 220 0.99 25.85 -16.65
C ASP A 220 0.86 24.33 -16.67
N ARG A 221 0.35 23.80 -17.79
CA ARG A 221 0.20 22.34 -17.97
C ARG A 221 1.54 21.63 -18.14
N GLY A 222 2.61 22.36 -18.42
CA GLY A 222 3.95 21.83 -18.61
C GLY A 222 4.72 21.59 -17.32
N ILE A 223 4.23 22.04 -16.16
CA ILE A 223 4.94 21.90 -14.87
C ILE A 223 4.11 21.05 -13.91
N LYS A 224 4.73 19.99 -13.40
CA LYS A 224 4.15 19.01 -12.47
C LYS A 224 5.01 18.91 -11.22
N GLN A 225 4.39 19.08 -10.06
CA GLN A 225 5.03 18.98 -8.74
C GLN A 225 4.55 17.70 -8.05
N GLU A 226 5.49 16.91 -7.55
CA GLU A 226 5.16 15.74 -6.74
C GLU A 226 4.43 16.16 -5.46
N LEU A 227 3.35 15.46 -5.14
CA LEU A 227 2.66 15.60 -3.86
C LEU A 227 3.56 15.07 -2.75
N GLN A 228 3.94 15.93 -1.81
CA GLN A 228 4.92 15.60 -0.78
C GLN A 228 4.21 14.90 0.38
N TYR A 229 4.61 13.67 0.66
CA TYR A 229 4.12 12.91 1.79
C TYR A 229 5.20 12.81 2.86
N VAL A 230 4.81 12.96 4.11
CA VAL A 230 5.71 12.88 5.26
C VAL A 230 5.06 11.96 6.26
N GLN A 231 5.69 10.82 6.53
CA GLN A 231 5.30 9.98 7.64
C GLN A 231 5.55 10.76 8.95
N PRO A 232 4.53 10.98 9.80
CA PRO A 232 4.74 11.55 11.12
C PRO A 232 5.67 10.65 11.94
N ALA A 233 6.28 11.23 12.97
CA ALA A 233 7.04 10.42 13.93
C ALA A 233 6.20 9.25 14.47
N LEU A 234 6.85 8.10 14.63
CA LEU A 234 6.21 6.86 15.07
C LEU A 234 6.30 6.63 16.58
N ASP A 235 7.11 7.40 17.32
CA ASP A 235 7.33 7.21 18.76
C ASP A 235 7.19 8.52 19.56
N PHE A 236 6.57 8.40 20.73
CA PHE A 236 6.13 9.51 21.57
C PHE A 236 6.36 9.23 23.05
N ILE A 237 6.71 10.27 23.79
CA ILE A 237 6.90 10.21 25.25
C ILE A 237 5.54 10.19 25.93
N GLU A 238 5.13 9.05 26.51
CA GLU A 238 3.81 8.84 27.15
C GLU A 238 3.41 9.93 28.16
N GLU A 239 4.37 10.51 28.91
CA GLU A 239 4.14 11.57 29.90
C GLU A 239 3.76 12.91 29.29
N THR A 240 4.27 13.20 28.08
CA THR A 240 4.22 14.56 27.51
C THR A 240 3.54 14.63 26.15
N GLY A 241 3.39 13.50 25.45
CA GLY A 241 2.89 13.42 24.08
C GLY A 241 3.81 14.01 23.04
N LYS A 242 5.04 14.40 23.42
CA LYS A 242 6.04 14.93 22.49
C LYS A 242 6.74 13.78 21.78
N VAL A 243 7.20 14.05 20.56
CA VAL A 243 8.05 13.14 19.78
C VAL A 243 9.25 12.70 20.61
N ALA A 244 9.52 11.39 20.61
CA ALA A 244 10.68 10.82 21.29
C ALA A 244 11.99 11.34 20.68
N LYS A 245 13.07 11.34 21.47
CA LYS A 245 14.34 11.98 21.09
C LYS A 245 14.93 11.44 19.77
N ASP A 246 14.76 10.14 19.53
CA ASP A 246 15.33 9.43 18.39
C ASP A 246 14.29 9.16 17.28
N ALA A 247 13.09 9.73 17.41
CA ALA A 247 12.05 9.67 16.40
C ALA A 247 11.94 11.00 15.64
N SER A 248 11.58 10.92 14.37
CA SER A 248 11.41 12.10 13.53
C SER A 248 10.34 11.88 12.46
N GLU A 249 9.90 12.99 11.86
CA GLU A 249 9.20 12.97 10.57
C GLU A 249 10.11 12.32 9.52
N VAL A 250 9.53 11.48 8.65
CA VAL A 250 10.27 10.78 7.58
C VAL A 250 9.61 11.12 6.24
N PRO A 251 10.28 11.89 5.36
CA PRO A 251 9.86 12.07 3.98
C PRO A 251 9.75 10.73 3.26
N GLU A 252 8.62 10.42 2.64
CA GLU A 252 8.42 9.16 1.91
C GLU A 252 7.68 9.41 0.60
N HIS A 253 7.87 8.54 -0.40
CA HIS A 253 7.04 8.60 -1.60
C HIS A 253 5.75 7.83 -1.37
N LEU A 254 4.63 8.53 -1.35
CA LEU A 254 3.31 7.89 -1.35
C LEU A 254 3.01 7.34 -2.75
N MET A 255 2.79 6.03 -2.82
CA MET A 255 2.41 5.35 -4.04
C MET A 255 1.03 4.71 -3.92
N ILE A 256 0.22 4.86 -4.97
CA ILE A 256 -1.20 4.46 -4.97
C ILE A 256 -1.52 3.70 -6.27
N ASP A 257 -2.36 2.69 -6.17
CA ASP A 257 -3.09 2.07 -7.28
C ASP A 257 -4.60 2.06 -6.96
N SER A 258 -5.44 2.55 -7.87
CA SER A 258 -6.90 2.58 -7.74
C SER A 258 -7.59 1.33 -8.30
N PHE A 259 -6.83 0.39 -8.88
CA PHE A 259 -7.27 -0.79 -9.65
C PHE A 259 -8.12 -0.50 -10.90
N GLU A 260 -8.73 0.68 -10.94
CA GLU A 260 -9.58 1.23 -11.97
C GLU A 260 -8.77 1.95 -13.05
N LEU A 261 -9.42 2.27 -14.16
CA LEU A 261 -8.80 3.05 -15.24
C LEU A 261 -8.75 4.55 -14.94
N THR A 262 -9.47 4.98 -13.90
CA THR A 262 -9.56 6.37 -13.47
C THR A 262 -8.59 6.65 -12.34
N GLU A 263 -7.88 7.76 -12.46
CA GLU A 263 -6.96 8.25 -11.44
C GLU A 263 -7.73 8.70 -10.19
N PRO A 264 -7.14 8.50 -8.98
CA PRO A 264 -7.72 9.00 -7.75
C PRO A 264 -7.95 10.52 -7.76
N THR A 265 -9.09 10.94 -7.21
CA THR A 265 -9.35 12.36 -6.95
C THR A 265 -8.55 12.86 -5.75
N LYS A 266 -8.38 14.19 -5.62
CA LYS A 266 -7.78 14.79 -4.41
C LYS A 266 -8.49 14.36 -3.13
N GLU A 267 -9.82 14.30 -3.14
CA GLU A 267 -10.58 13.86 -1.98
C GLU A 267 -10.18 12.42 -1.57
N GLN A 268 -10.07 11.51 -2.54
CA GLN A 268 -9.65 10.13 -2.26
C GLN A 268 -8.20 10.04 -1.80
N VAL A 269 -7.29 10.84 -2.36
CA VAL A 269 -5.88 10.90 -1.91
C VAL A 269 -5.80 11.38 -0.46
N LEU A 270 -6.57 12.40 -0.08
CA LEU A 270 -6.65 12.84 1.31
C LEU A 270 -7.18 11.74 2.22
N GLN A 271 -8.25 11.04 1.83
CA GLN A 271 -8.81 9.92 2.59
C GLN A 271 -7.81 8.78 2.80
N ILE A 272 -6.97 8.50 1.80
CA ILE A 272 -5.89 7.50 1.90
C ILE A 272 -4.88 7.93 2.96
N VAL A 273 -4.39 9.17 2.91
CA VAL A 273 -3.39 9.69 3.86
C VAL A 273 -3.96 9.81 5.27
N GLU A 274 -5.19 10.30 5.42
CA GLU A 274 -5.88 10.33 6.71
C GLU A 274 -6.06 8.92 7.30
N ALA A 275 -6.27 7.90 6.45
CA ALA A 275 -6.34 6.51 6.88
C ALA A 275 -4.98 5.99 7.37
N PHE A 276 -3.88 6.29 6.66
CA PHE A 276 -2.52 6.03 7.13
C PHE A 276 -2.27 6.67 8.49
N TYR A 277 -2.44 7.99 8.62
CA TYR A 277 -2.12 8.69 9.86
C TYR A 277 -2.98 8.22 11.03
N ARG A 278 -4.27 7.96 10.79
CA ARG A 278 -5.16 7.44 11.84
C ARG A 278 -4.70 6.08 12.36
N TRP A 279 -4.15 5.23 11.48
CA TRP A 279 -3.74 3.89 11.86
C TRP A 279 -2.29 3.84 12.39
N CYS A 280 -1.32 4.40 11.66
CA CYS A 280 0.10 4.37 12.04
C CYS A 280 0.45 5.36 13.15
N ASN A 281 -0.14 6.57 13.14
CA ASN A 281 0.42 7.71 13.90
C ASN A 281 -0.50 8.22 15.00
N LYS A 282 -1.82 8.10 14.89
CA LYS A 282 -2.75 8.56 15.93
C LYS A 282 -2.91 7.50 17.03
N TRP A 283 -1.87 7.37 17.87
CA TRP A 283 -1.88 6.52 19.06
C TRP A 283 -3.14 6.76 19.92
N PRO A 284 -3.73 5.69 20.49
CA PRO A 284 -4.95 5.80 21.28
C PRO A 284 -4.70 6.56 22.59
N ARG A 285 -5.76 7.15 23.16
CA ARG A 285 -5.69 7.92 24.42
C ARG A 285 -4.98 7.16 25.54
N GLU A 286 -5.21 5.85 25.64
CA GLU A 286 -4.63 4.97 26.67
C GLU A 286 -3.12 4.80 26.59
N ALA A 287 -2.48 5.14 25.47
CA ALA A 287 -1.03 5.17 25.35
C ALA A 287 -0.37 6.33 26.14
N PHE A 288 -1.16 7.27 26.68
CA PHE A 288 -0.65 8.48 27.34
C PHE A 288 -1.09 8.59 28.80
N LYS A 289 -0.18 9.09 29.65
CA LYS A 289 -0.41 9.21 31.11
C LYS A 289 -1.37 10.34 31.50
N SER A 290 -1.60 11.31 30.61
CA SER A 290 -2.48 12.46 30.85
C SER A 290 -3.23 12.88 29.58
N ASP A 291 -4.31 13.64 29.75
CA ASP A 291 -5.07 14.16 28.60
C ASP A 291 -4.27 15.23 27.86
N GLU A 292 -3.50 16.04 28.60
CA GLU A 292 -2.59 17.03 28.04
C GLU A 292 -1.54 16.39 27.12
N ALA A 293 -0.97 15.26 27.51
CA ALA A 293 -0.04 14.50 26.67
C ALA A 293 -0.74 14.02 25.38
N TYR A 294 -1.90 13.40 25.50
CA TYR A 294 -2.66 12.96 24.32
C TYR A 294 -3.03 14.12 23.37
N GLN A 295 -3.46 15.27 23.89
CA GLN A 295 -3.76 16.44 23.06
C GLN A 295 -2.50 17.03 22.41
N THR A 296 -1.35 16.98 23.08
CA THR A 296 -0.06 17.39 22.52
C THR A 296 0.31 16.51 21.32
N HIS A 297 0.14 15.20 21.46
CA HIS A 297 0.32 14.21 20.39
C HIS A 297 -0.61 14.47 19.20
N LEU A 298 -1.92 14.58 19.46
CA LEU A 298 -2.91 14.83 18.40
C LEU A 298 -2.62 16.13 17.65
N LYS A 299 -2.22 17.18 18.36
CA LYS A 299 -1.87 18.45 17.74
C LYS A 299 -0.72 18.29 16.75
N TYR A 300 0.34 17.56 17.13
CA TYR A 300 1.47 17.30 16.24
C TYR A 300 1.06 16.58 14.96
N VAL A 301 0.32 15.47 15.06
CA VAL A 301 -0.12 14.71 13.87
C VAL A 301 -1.06 15.55 12.99
N ASN A 302 -1.99 16.29 13.60
CA ASN A 302 -2.94 17.13 12.85
C ASN A 302 -2.23 18.31 12.14
N GLU A 303 -1.15 18.85 12.68
CA GLU A 303 -0.36 19.89 12.01
C GLU A 303 0.31 19.36 10.72
N ILE A 304 0.74 18.10 10.70
CA ILE A 304 1.29 17.44 9.50
C ILE A 304 0.18 17.15 8.48
N GLU A 305 -0.94 16.61 8.95
CA GLU A 305 -2.13 16.36 8.12
C GLU A 305 -2.64 17.63 7.43
N GLU A 306 -2.72 18.74 8.18
CA GLU A 306 -3.17 20.02 7.63
C GLU A 306 -2.19 20.59 6.60
N LYS A 307 -0.87 20.42 6.78
CA LYS A 307 0.13 20.80 5.75
C LYS A 307 -0.08 20.01 4.46
N PHE A 308 -0.28 18.69 4.57
CA PHE A 308 -0.54 17.83 3.40
C PHE A 308 -1.82 18.26 2.68
N LYS A 309 -2.90 18.50 3.43
CA LYS A 309 -4.17 18.98 2.90
C LYS A 309 -4.02 20.32 2.17
N GLN A 310 -3.34 21.29 2.78
CA GLN A 310 -3.10 22.59 2.15
C GLN A 310 -2.30 22.46 0.85
N GLN A 311 -1.27 21.62 0.83
CA GLN A 311 -0.54 21.33 -0.40
C GLN A 311 -1.47 20.75 -1.46
N LEU A 312 -2.24 19.71 -1.11
CA LEU A 312 -3.15 19.04 -2.03
C LEU A 312 -4.21 19.99 -2.60
N GLU A 313 -4.77 20.88 -1.78
CA GLU A 313 -5.73 21.91 -2.19
C GLU A 313 -5.09 22.94 -3.14
N SER A 314 -3.84 23.32 -2.89
CA SER A 314 -3.10 24.32 -3.70
C SER A 314 -2.72 23.84 -5.11
N LEU A 315 -2.58 22.53 -5.30
CA LEU A 315 -2.21 21.95 -6.60
C LEU A 315 -3.36 22.07 -7.61
N GLY A 316 -3.09 21.91 -8.90
CA GLY A 316 -4.12 21.76 -9.92
C GLY A 316 -4.68 20.33 -9.98
N GLU A 317 -5.00 19.86 -11.19
CA GLU A 317 -5.36 18.47 -11.44
C GLU A 317 -4.21 17.52 -11.10
N LEU A 318 -4.53 16.41 -10.44
CA LEU A 318 -3.58 15.35 -10.14
C LEU A 318 -3.36 14.46 -11.36
N THR A 319 -2.15 13.94 -11.49
CA THR A 319 -1.78 12.93 -12.46
C THR A 319 -0.91 11.89 -11.77
N PHE A 320 -1.10 10.62 -12.10
CA PHE A 320 -0.40 9.53 -11.44
C PHE A 320 0.61 8.94 -12.42
N LEU A 321 1.90 9.05 -12.08
CA LEU A 321 3.00 8.71 -12.98
C LEU A 321 3.93 7.67 -12.34
N SER A 322 4.16 6.58 -13.07
CA SER A 322 5.30 5.69 -12.85
C SER A 322 6.60 6.37 -13.30
N LYS A 323 7.74 5.82 -12.90
CA LYS A 323 9.06 6.35 -13.29
C LYS A 323 9.23 6.44 -14.81
N GLU A 324 8.83 5.39 -15.53
CA GLU A 324 8.92 5.37 -16.99
C GLU A 324 8.06 6.46 -17.63
N GLU A 325 6.85 6.68 -17.11
CA GLU A 325 5.94 7.74 -17.58
C GLU A 325 6.48 9.15 -17.29
N ARG A 326 7.19 9.34 -16.17
CA ARG A 326 7.89 10.61 -15.86
C ARG A 326 9.00 10.87 -16.86
N GLU A 327 9.86 9.88 -17.12
CA GLU A 327 10.94 10.00 -18.10
C GLU A 327 10.41 10.28 -19.52
N LEU A 328 9.30 9.65 -19.90
CA LEU A 328 8.62 9.90 -21.18
C LEU A 328 8.06 11.32 -21.25
N SER A 329 7.42 11.78 -20.18
CA SER A 329 6.84 13.13 -20.07
C SER A 329 7.91 14.22 -20.16
N GLN A 330 9.06 14.02 -19.52
CA GLN A 330 10.22 14.93 -19.61
C GLN A 330 10.79 14.99 -21.03
N LYS A 331 10.85 13.87 -21.76
CA LYS A 331 11.30 13.83 -23.17
C LYS A 331 10.39 14.64 -24.11
N VAL A 332 9.12 14.80 -23.77
CA VAL A 332 8.18 15.62 -24.55
C VAL A 332 8.04 17.06 -24.02
N GLY A 333 8.91 17.46 -23.09
CA GLY A 333 9.05 18.85 -22.63
C GLY A 333 8.32 19.20 -21.34
N MET A 334 7.76 18.23 -20.61
CA MET A 334 7.22 18.50 -19.26
C MET A 334 8.35 18.66 -18.24
N ILE A 335 8.21 19.64 -17.35
CA ILE A 335 9.05 19.82 -16.17
C ILE A 335 8.39 19.07 -15.02
N ILE A 336 9.14 18.16 -14.39
CA ILE A 336 8.68 17.36 -13.25
C ILE A 336 9.59 17.65 -12.06
N HIS A 337 9.00 18.13 -10.98
CA HIS A 337 9.66 18.40 -9.72
C HIS A 337 9.39 17.25 -8.74
N GLU A 338 10.39 16.38 -8.58
CA GLU A 338 10.33 15.21 -7.67
C GLU A 338 10.67 15.59 -6.23
N TYR A 339 10.09 14.86 -5.27
CA TYR A 339 10.33 15.08 -3.84
C TYR A 339 11.60 14.38 -3.36
N LYS A 340 12.76 15.00 -3.60
CA LYS A 340 14.08 14.39 -3.37
C LYS A 340 14.40 14.05 -1.91
N ASP A 341 13.74 14.68 -0.94
CA ASP A 341 14.01 14.38 0.47
C ASP A 341 13.57 12.95 0.83
N ALA A 342 12.57 12.40 0.12
CA ALA A 342 12.11 11.01 0.24
C ALA A 342 13.04 9.97 -0.41
N ASP A 343 14.12 10.42 -1.07
CA ASP A 343 15.17 9.52 -1.57
C ASP A 343 16.20 9.18 -0.48
N HIS A 344 16.11 9.75 0.73
CA HIS A 344 17.00 9.52 1.90
C HIS A 344 18.52 9.61 1.65
N GLY A 345 18.94 10.26 0.56
CA GLY A 345 20.35 10.28 0.16
C GLY A 345 20.84 9.01 -0.54
N ASP A 346 19.95 8.05 -0.82
CA ASP A 346 20.19 6.87 -1.68
C ASP A 346 20.24 7.24 -3.18
N VAL A 347 20.56 8.50 -3.48
CA VAL A 347 21.03 8.93 -4.80
C VAL A 347 22.39 8.27 -5.03
N ILE A 348 22.35 7.00 -5.45
CA ILE A 348 23.54 6.22 -5.78
C ILE A 348 24.41 7.02 -6.77
N GLN A 349 25.66 7.18 -6.37
CA GLN A 349 26.80 7.57 -7.21
C GLN A 349 27.01 6.60 -8.39
#